data_AF-A0A529N7K0-F1
#
_entry.id   AF-A0A529N7K0-F1
#
_cell.length_a   1.000
_cell.length_b   1.000
_cell.length_c   1.000
_cell.angle_alpha   90.00
_cell.angle_beta   90.00
_cell.angle_gamma   90.00
#
_symmetry.space_group_name_H-M   'P 1'
#
loop_
_entity.id
_entity.type
_entity.pdbx_description
1 polymer ?
#
loop_
_entity_poly.entity_id
_entity_poly.type
_entity_poly.pdbx_seq_one_letter_code
_entity_poly.pdbx_strand_id
1 'polypeptide(L)'
;KYLQAACGVGVVQDGRIGPATLAAVRAKPAGVVIDTLCDARLAFLRRLPTWPTFGRGWSSRVVSVRIQAMMMAEPVFVQPVPTST
;
A
#
# COMPACT_ATOMS: atom_id res chain seq x y z
N LYS A 1 -11.30 -2.86 -2.75
CA LYS A 1 -11.09 -4.30 -2.48
C LYS A 1 -9.61 -4.73 -2.50
N TYR A 2 -8.74 -4.08 -3.29
CA TYR A 2 -7.31 -4.45 -3.36
C TYR A 2 -6.56 -4.48 -2.02
N LEU A 3 -6.87 -3.59 -1.07
CA LEU A 3 -6.27 -3.64 0.28
C LEU A 3 -6.61 -4.94 1.01
N GLN A 4 -7.91 -5.31 1.03
CA GLN A 4 -8.37 -6.57 1.61
C GLN A 4 -7.77 -7.78 0.90
N ALA A 5 -7.61 -7.71 -0.43
CA ALA A 5 -6.93 -8.74 -1.21
C ALA A 5 -5.45 -8.89 -0.78
N ALA A 6 -4.75 -7.78 -0.52
CA ALA A 6 -3.37 -7.80 -0.03
C ALA A 6 -3.25 -8.44 1.37
N CYS A 7 -4.32 -8.46 2.15
CA CYS A 7 -4.36 -9.12 3.46
C CYS A 7 -4.42 -10.66 3.37
N GLY A 8 -4.73 -11.25 2.20
CA GLY A 8 -4.67 -12.70 1.97
C GLY A 8 -6.01 -13.44 1.98
N VAL A 9 -5.95 -14.77 1.83
CA VAL A 9 -7.07 -15.65 1.45
C VAL A 9 -8.22 -15.70 2.47
N GLY A 10 -7.99 -15.32 3.73
CA GLY A 10 -9.02 -15.31 4.78
C GLY A 10 -9.78 -13.99 4.94
N VAL A 11 -9.44 -12.94 4.20
CA VAL A 11 -10.06 -11.61 4.37
C VAL A 11 -11.15 -11.39 3.34
N VAL A 12 -12.38 -11.16 3.82
CA VAL A 12 -13.52 -10.87 2.97
C VAL A 12 -13.28 -9.55 2.22
N GLN A 13 -13.38 -9.62 0.89
CA GLN A 13 -13.21 -8.47 0.00
C GLN A 13 -14.55 -7.77 -0.29
N ASP A 14 -15.18 -7.27 0.76
CA ASP A 14 -16.48 -6.58 0.68
C ASP A 14 -16.35 -5.08 0.35
N GLY A 15 -15.13 -4.51 0.43
CA GLY A 15 -14.88 -3.09 0.25
C GLY A 15 -15.12 -2.23 1.49
N ARG A 16 -15.56 -2.82 2.61
CA ARG A 16 -15.78 -2.13 3.89
C ARG A 16 -14.55 -2.26 4.78
N ILE A 17 -13.95 -1.13 5.12
CA ILE A 17 -12.77 -1.10 6.00
C ILE A 17 -13.24 -1.11 7.46
N GLY A 18 -13.55 -2.31 7.97
CA GLY A 18 -13.92 -2.53 9.36
C GLY A 18 -12.78 -3.05 10.25
N PRO A 19 -13.04 -3.31 11.54
CA PRO A 19 -12.04 -3.81 12.49
C PRO A 19 -11.29 -5.05 12.01
N ALA A 20 -11.99 -5.99 11.35
CA ALA A 20 -11.38 -7.19 10.79
C ALA A 20 -10.34 -6.88 9.69
N THR A 21 -10.61 -5.90 8.82
CA THR A 21 -9.65 -5.48 7.79
C THR A 21 -8.44 -4.81 8.45
N LEU A 22 -8.66 -3.95 9.45
CA LEU A 22 -7.57 -3.28 10.17
C LEU A 22 -6.67 -4.29 10.91
N ALA A 23 -7.27 -5.29 11.56
CA ALA A 23 -6.52 -6.36 12.22
C ALA A 23 -5.68 -7.14 11.21
N ALA A 24 -6.25 -7.51 10.07
CA ALA A 24 -5.54 -8.26 9.03
C ALA A 24 -4.41 -7.45 8.37
N VAL A 25 -4.58 -6.13 8.20
CA VAL A 25 -3.50 -5.24 7.71
C VAL A 25 -2.37 -5.17 8.73
N ARG A 26 -2.68 -4.98 10.02
CA ARG A 26 -1.67 -4.88 11.09
C ARG A 26 -0.89 -6.17 11.31
N ALA A 27 -1.47 -7.32 10.99
CA ALA A 27 -0.80 -8.62 11.10
C ALA A 27 0.25 -8.87 9.99
N LYS A 28 0.41 -7.95 9.03
CA LYS A 28 1.38 -8.07 7.94
C LYS A 28 2.48 -7.02 8.02
N PRO A 29 3.71 -7.33 7.56
CA PRO A 29 4.73 -6.32 7.36
C PRO A 29 4.23 -5.24 6.40
N ALA A 30 4.36 -3.97 6.80
CA ALA A 30 3.84 -2.84 6.03
C ALA A 30 4.40 -2.82 4.59
N GLY A 31 5.70 -3.08 4.41
CA GLY A 31 6.33 -3.15 3.09
C GLY A 31 5.67 -4.18 2.16
N VAL A 32 5.33 -5.37 2.67
CA VAL A 32 4.66 -6.42 1.88
C VAL A 32 3.28 -5.95 1.42
N VAL A 33 2.52 -5.28 2.29
CA VAL A 33 1.20 -4.73 1.94
C VAL A 33 1.33 -3.63 0.88
N ILE A 34 2.31 -2.73 1.04
CA ILE A 34 2.59 -1.63 0.11
C ILE A 34 2.95 -2.17 -1.28
N ASP A 35 3.88 -3.11 -1.36
CA ASP A 35 4.33 -3.70 -2.63
C ASP A 35 3.17 -4.40 -3.34
N THR A 36 2.47 -5.29 -2.63
CA THR A 36 1.32 -6.04 -3.16
C THR A 36 0.25 -5.10 -3.71
N LEU A 37 -0.06 -4.02 -2.99
CA LEU A 37 -1.07 -3.06 -3.42
C LEU A 37 -0.62 -2.28 -4.66
N CYS A 38 0.63 -1.85 -4.69
CA CYS A 38 1.20 -1.12 -5.83
C CYS A 38 1.28 -2.00 -7.09
N ASP A 39 1.67 -3.27 -6.94
CA ASP A 39 1.71 -4.22 -8.05
C ASP A 39 0.32 -4.52 -8.60
N ALA A 40 -0.65 -4.78 -7.73
CA ALA A 40 -2.04 -5.00 -8.13
C ALA A 40 -2.63 -3.78 -8.86
N ARG A 41 -2.31 -2.56 -8.37
CA ARG A 41 -2.72 -1.31 -9.02
C ARG A 41 -2.10 -1.19 -10.41
N LEU A 42 -0.80 -1.43 -10.56
CA LEU A 42 -0.13 -1.35 -11.85
C LEU A 42 -0.63 -2.40 -12.84
N ALA A 43 -0.88 -3.64 -12.36
CA ALA A 43 -1.44 -4.71 -13.17
C ALA A 43 -2.85 -4.38 -13.68
N PHE A 44 -3.69 -3.75 -12.85
CA PHE A 44 -5.00 -3.25 -13.28
C PHE A 44 -4.86 -2.16 -14.35
N LEU A 45 -4.00 -1.16 -14.11
CA LEU A 45 -3.80 -0.05 -15.04
C LEU A 45 -3.30 -0.52 -16.41
N ARG A 46 -2.41 -1.52 -16.44
CA ARG A 46 -1.88 -2.13 -17.68
C ARG A 46 -2.94 -2.78 -18.56
N ARG A 47 -4.09 -3.18 -18.00
CA ARG A 47 -5.19 -3.81 -18.74
C ARG A 47 -6.17 -2.80 -19.35
N LEU A 48 -6.02 -1.51 -19.04
CA LEU A 48 -6.92 -0.48 -19.55
C LEU A 48 -6.62 -0.19 -21.03
N PRO A 49 -7.64 0.00 -21.90
CA PRO A 49 -7.45 0.34 -23.32
C PRO A 49 -6.62 1.61 -23.55
N THR A 50 -6.62 2.53 -22.59
CA THR A 50 -5.90 3.80 -22.65
C THR A 50 -4.46 3.71 -22.14
N TRP A 51 -3.98 2.52 -21.78
CA TRP A 51 -2.60 2.30 -21.34
C TRP A 51 -1.55 2.81 -22.34
N PRO A 52 -1.69 2.65 -23.67
CA PRO A 52 -0.70 3.17 -24.63
C PRO A 52 -0.48 4.68 -24.51
N THR A 53 -1.52 5.43 -24.15
CA THR A 53 -1.47 6.90 -24.01
C THR A 53 -0.96 7.34 -22.64
N PHE A 54 -1.44 6.72 -21.55
CA PHE A 54 -1.19 7.23 -20.19
C PHE A 54 -0.27 6.34 -19.34
N GLY A 55 0.08 5.15 -19.80
CA GLY A 55 0.73 4.10 -19.00
C GLY A 55 2.08 4.52 -18.42
N ARG A 56 2.86 5.33 -19.15
CA ARG A 56 4.13 5.89 -18.65
C ARG A 56 3.90 6.79 -17.44
N GLY A 57 2.95 7.72 -17.55
CA GLY A 57 2.61 8.64 -16.47
C GLY A 57 1.98 7.94 -15.27
N TRP A 58 1.18 6.90 -15.49
CA TRP A 58 0.63 6.10 -14.40
C TRP A 58 1.69 5.25 -13.70
N SER A 59 2.60 4.62 -14.45
CA SER A 59 3.71 3.83 -13.88
C SER A 59 4.59 4.67 -12.96
N SER A 60 4.99 5.86 -13.43
CA SER A 60 5.80 6.79 -12.63
C SER A 60 5.10 7.18 -11.32
N ARG A 61 3.80 7.47 -11.35
CA ARG A 61 3.02 7.79 -10.14
C ARG A 61 2.92 6.61 -9.18
N VAL A 62 2.74 5.38 -9.68
CA VAL A 62 2.70 4.20 -8.79
C VAL A 62 4.05 3.97 -8.13
N VAL A 63 5.17 4.14 -8.85
CA VAL A 63 6.52 4.05 -8.28
C VAL A 63 6.74 5.13 -7.22
N SER A 64 6.36 6.37 -7.49
CA SER A 64 6.44 7.46 -6.51
C SER A 64 5.66 7.15 -5.23
N VAL A 65 4.43 6.66 -5.36
CA VAL A 65 3.61 6.24 -4.20
C VAL A 65 4.28 5.11 -3.43
N ARG A 66 4.84 4.10 -4.11
CA ARG A 66 5.56 3.00 -3.45
C ARG A 66 6.72 3.53 -2.61
N ILE A 67 7.56 4.38 -3.18
CA ILE A 67 8.72 4.98 -2.49
C ILE A 67 8.27 5.76 -1.26
N GLN A 68 7.30 6.66 -1.42
CA GLN A 68 6.79 7.47 -0.31
C GLN A 68 6.18 6.60 0.80
N ALA A 69 5.39 5.59 0.44
CA ALA A 69 4.78 4.70 1.42
C ALA A 69 5.82 3.88 2.18
N MET A 70 6.88 3.42 1.50
CA MET A 70 8.00 2.72 2.15
C MET A 70 8.73 3.62 3.15
N MET A 71 9.01 4.88 2.79
CA MET A 71 9.62 5.86 3.69
C MET A 71 8.74 6.12 4.94
N MET A 72 7.42 6.11 4.79
CA MET A 72 6.49 6.25 5.92
C MET A 72 6.39 4.98 6.77
N ALA A 73 6.68 3.82 6.19
CA ALA A 73 6.61 2.52 6.84
C ALA A 73 7.91 2.13 7.55
N GLU A 74 9.04 2.75 7.20
CA GLU A 74 10.25 2.65 8.00
C GLU A 74 9.97 3.14 9.43
N PRO A 75 10.44 2.41 10.45
CA PRO A 75 10.27 2.85 11.82
C PRO A 75 11.00 4.18 11.99
N VAL A 76 10.23 5.26 12.20
CA VAL A 76 10.78 6.51 12.68
C VAL A 76 11.46 6.20 14.01
N PHE A 77 12.79 6.24 14.04
CA PHE A 77 13.53 6.29 15.29
C PHE A 77 13.18 7.62 15.96
N VAL A 78 12.14 7.61 16.80
CA VAL A 78 11.82 8.72 17.67
C VAL A 78 12.94 8.78 18.71
N GLN A 79 13.88 9.70 18.52
CA GLN A 79 14.85 10.04 19.56
C GLN A 79 14.04 10.52 20.78
N PRO A 80 14.34 10.04 22.00
CA PRO A 80 13.65 10.53 23.19
C PRO A 80 13.84 12.04 23.29
N VAL A 81 12.74 12.77 23.45
CA VAL A 81 12.76 14.23 23.66
C VAL A 81 13.71 14.51 24.83
N PRO A 82 14.74 15.36 24.67
CA PRO A 82 15.55 15.76 25.80
C PRO A 82 14.65 16.52 26.78
N THR A 83 14.53 15.98 27.99
CA THR A 83 13.82 16.65 29.07
C THR A 83 14.70 17.81 29.52
N SER A 84 14.32 19.05 29.18
CA SER A 84 14.90 20.23 29.81
C SER A 84 14.43 20.27 31.27
N THR A 85 15.39 20.06 32.18
CA THR A 85 15.30 20.40 33.60
C THR A 85 15.33 21.91 33.78
#